data_AF-A0AA92TWT0-F1
#
_entry.id   AF-A0AA92TWT0-F1
#
_cell.length_a   1.000
_cell.length_b   1.000
_cell.length_c   1.000
_cell.angle_alpha   90.00
_cell.angle_beta   90.00
_cell.angle_gamma   90.00
#
_symmetry.space_group_name_H-M   'P 1'
#
loop_
_entity.id
_entity.type
_entity.pdbx_description
1 polymer ?
#
loop_
_entity_poly.entity_id
_entity_poly.type
_entity_poly.pdbx_seq_one_letter_code
_entity_poly.pdbx_strand_id
1 'polypeptide(L)'
;IEDVTTHLMKHLSLHPTLRTCSADTILRAIEELTFKSITYKSASGKSYDFNTADKMNCLLVNALLATGQLKSGQEYDFDFDHQFIETEKYDAKPTYKKFLGYSPGVAVINDMIVGIENRGGNTNVRFNQKETLERIFKRLEASEIYISRARMDCGSCSEEIVDMVEAHCRHFYIRANRCSSFYDSMFALTGWKTVEINGIEFELNSILVEKWK
;
A
#
# COMPACT_ATOMS: atom_id res chain seq x y z
N ILE A 1 -12.60 5.66 22.53
CA ILE A 1 -13.44 6.73 21.93
C ILE A 1 -14.20 7.48 23.03
N GLU A 2 -14.81 6.76 23.98
CA GLU A 2 -15.55 7.35 25.11
C GLU A 2 -14.72 8.36 25.94
N ASP A 3 -13.43 8.10 26.11
CA ASP A 3 -12.48 8.98 26.82
C ASP A 3 -12.37 10.40 26.22
N VAL A 4 -12.76 10.58 24.95
CA VAL A 4 -12.73 11.91 24.31
C VAL A 4 -13.66 12.86 25.03
N THR A 5 -14.91 12.44 25.26
CA THR A 5 -15.93 13.27 25.91
C THR A 5 -15.61 13.47 27.39
N THR A 6 -15.20 12.41 28.08
CA THR A 6 -15.06 12.41 29.54
C THR A 6 -13.76 13.03 30.03
N HIS A 7 -12.65 12.84 29.30
CA HIS A 7 -11.32 13.22 29.76
C HIS A 7 -10.65 14.29 28.89
N LEU A 8 -10.86 14.27 27.57
CA LEU A 8 -10.09 15.14 26.66
C LEU A 8 -10.82 16.45 26.29
N MET A 9 -12.15 16.45 26.19
CA MET A 9 -12.91 17.62 25.73
C MET A 9 -12.63 18.89 26.53
N LYS A 10 -12.52 18.80 27.86
CA LYS A 10 -12.20 19.96 28.71
C LYS A 10 -10.89 20.63 28.30
N HIS A 11 -9.88 19.84 27.93
CA HIS A 11 -8.58 20.35 27.52
C HIS A 11 -8.59 20.83 26.07
N LEU A 12 -9.18 20.04 25.16
CA LEU A 12 -9.23 20.36 23.73
C LEU A 12 -10.06 21.62 23.45
N SER A 13 -11.09 21.90 24.26
CA SER A 13 -11.95 23.08 24.12
C SER A 13 -11.25 24.39 24.51
N LEU A 14 -10.11 24.33 25.19
CA LEU A 14 -9.30 25.52 25.52
C LEU A 14 -8.46 25.99 24.33
N HIS A 15 -8.34 25.18 23.28
CA HIS A 15 -7.56 25.54 22.11
C HIS A 15 -8.36 26.49 21.20
N PRO A 16 -7.84 27.69 20.89
CA PRO A 16 -8.63 28.78 20.29
C PRO A 16 -9.17 28.48 18.89
N THR A 17 -8.55 27.55 18.16
CA THR A 17 -8.93 27.19 16.79
C THR A 17 -9.48 25.77 16.65
N LEU A 18 -9.46 24.95 17.71
CA LEU A 18 -9.90 23.55 17.63
C LEU A 18 -11.36 23.43 18.07
N ARG A 19 -12.21 22.95 17.17
CA ARG A 19 -13.58 22.54 17.53
C ARG A 19 -13.60 21.04 17.73
N THR A 20 -13.80 20.62 18.98
CA THR A 20 -13.84 19.20 19.35
C THR A 20 -15.27 18.68 19.24
N CYS A 21 -15.47 17.50 18.65
CA CYS A 21 -16.76 16.83 18.59
C CYS A 21 -16.90 15.78 19.70
N SER A 22 -18.13 15.37 20.00
CA SER A 22 -18.40 14.33 21.00
C SER A 22 -17.88 12.96 20.53
N ALA A 23 -17.64 12.06 21.49
CA ALA A 23 -17.38 10.64 21.23
C ALA A 23 -18.41 10.02 20.28
N ASP A 24 -19.71 10.34 20.42
CA ASP A 24 -20.77 9.82 19.54
C ASP A 24 -20.62 10.31 18.11
N THR A 25 -20.19 11.55 17.92
CA THR A 25 -19.95 12.10 16.58
C THR A 25 -18.76 11.43 15.91
N ILE A 26 -17.70 11.16 16.69
CA ILE A 26 -16.52 10.41 16.21
C ILE A 26 -16.92 8.99 15.84
N LEU A 27 -17.70 8.31 16.69
CA LEU A 27 -18.15 6.96 16.44
C LEU A 27 -18.98 6.88 15.16
N ARG A 28 -19.96 7.78 14.98
CA ARG A 28 -20.75 7.85 13.75
C ARG A 28 -19.89 8.10 12.52
N ALA A 29 -18.89 8.99 12.61
CA ALA A 29 -17.97 9.22 11.50
C ALA A 29 -17.17 7.95 11.14
N ILE A 30 -16.70 7.20 12.15
CA ILE A 30 -16.01 5.91 11.94
C ILE A 30 -16.96 4.89 11.30
N GLU A 31 -18.21 4.82 11.74
CA GLU A 31 -19.24 3.94 11.17
C GLU A 31 -19.53 4.28 9.69
N GLU A 32 -19.59 5.56 9.34
CA GLU A 32 -19.80 6.02 7.95
C GLU A 32 -18.64 5.68 7.00
N LEU A 33 -17.43 5.50 7.56
CA LEU A 33 -16.25 5.04 6.84
C LEU A 33 -16.21 3.52 6.65
N THR A 34 -17.07 2.77 7.36
CA THR A 34 -17.12 1.31 7.19
C THR A 34 -17.53 0.96 5.76
N PHE A 35 -16.90 -0.09 5.25
CA PHE A 35 -17.17 -0.61 3.92
C PHE A 35 -17.37 -2.11 4.02
N LYS A 36 -18.37 -2.63 3.31
CA LYS A 36 -18.66 -4.07 3.35
C LYS A 36 -17.60 -4.82 2.55
N SER A 37 -17.04 -5.88 3.16
CA SER A 37 -16.09 -6.74 2.47
C SER A 37 -16.73 -7.43 1.25
N ILE A 38 -15.95 -7.55 0.19
CA ILE A 38 -16.26 -8.31 -1.01
C ILE A 38 -15.70 -9.71 -0.81
N THR A 39 -16.56 -10.73 -0.91
CA THR A 39 -16.14 -12.13 -0.79
C THR A 39 -15.90 -12.74 -2.16
N TYR A 40 -14.68 -13.20 -2.40
CA TYR A 40 -14.28 -13.92 -3.61
C TYR A 40 -14.26 -15.41 -3.35
N LYS A 41 -14.77 -16.20 -4.29
CA LYS A 41 -14.72 -17.67 -4.24
C LYS A 41 -13.76 -18.21 -5.28
N SER A 42 -12.79 -19.02 -4.86
CA SER A 42 -11.93 -19.76 -5.78
C SER A 42 -12.64 -20.97 -6.41
N ALA A 43 -12.07 -21.50 -7.49
CA ALA A 43 -12.51 -22.76 -8.10
C ALA A 43 -12.51 -23.95 -7.11
N SER A 44 -11.65 -23.92 -6.09
CA SER A 44 -11.60 -24.92 -5.01
C SER A 44 -12.65 -24.73 -3.90
N GLY A 45 -13.55 -23.74 -4.04
CA GLY A 45 -14.59 -23.43 -3.06
C GLY A 45 -14.13 -22.60 -1.85
N LYS A 46 -12.83 -22.26 -1.75
CA LYS A 46 -12.33 -21.37 -0.68
C LYS A 46 -12.81 -19.93 -0.90
N SER A 47 -13.23 -19.29 0.19
CA SER A 47 -13.65 -17.89 0.22
C SER A 47 -12.56 -16.98 0.80
N TYR A 48 -12.41 -15.80 0.20
CA TYR A 48 -11.47 -14.76 0.61
C TYR A 48 -12.19 -13.42 0.69
N ASP A 49 -12.06 -12.74 1.82
CA ASP A 49 -12.66 -11.42 2.01
C ASP A 49 -11.63 -10.33 1.69
N PHE A 50 -12.08 -9.35 0.92
CA PHE A 50 -11.31 -8.21 0.48
C PHE A 50 -12.07 -6.93 0.76
N ASN A 51 -11.38 -5.86 1.19
CA ASN A 51 -12.01 -4.59 1.47
C ASN A 51 -11.18 -3.43 0.88
N THR A 52 -11.77 -2.71 -0.06
CA THR A 52 -11.13 -1.56 -0.72
C THR A 52 -11.13 -0.31 0.16
N ALA A 53 -12.01 -0.24 1.17
CA ALA A 53 -12.15 0.89 2.10
C ALA A 53 -12.10 2.28 1.42
N ASP A 54 -12.76 2.43 0.27
CA ASP A 54 -12.52 3.56 -0.63
C ASP A 54 -12.76 4.93 0.02
N LYS A 55 -13.87 5.10 0.75
CA LYS A 55 -14.17 6.33 1.50
C LYS A 55 -13.09 6.68 2.52
N MET A 56 -12.58 5.68 3.24
CA MET A 56 -11.50 5.86 4.22
C MET A 56 -10.21 6.27 3.53
N ASN A 57 -9.87 5.64 2.40
CA ASN A 57 -8.68 5.99 1.63
C ASN A 57 -8.77 7.39 1.01
N CYS A 58 -9.95 7.80 0.56
CA CYS A 58 -10.19 9.18 0.12
C CYS A 58 -10.03 10.18 1.27
N LEU A 59 -10.59 9.88 2.44
CA LEU A 59 -10.41 10.71 3.63
C LEU A 59 -8.93 10.84 4.02
N LEU A 60 -8.18 9.74 3.95
CA LEU A 60 -6.75 9.69 4.27
C LEU A 60 -5.93 10.66 3.40
N VAL A 61 -6.08 10.58 2.08
CA VAL A 61 -5.38 11.48 1.14
C VAL A 61 -5.82 12.94 1.36
N ASN A 62 -7.13 13.17 1.51
CA ASN A 62 -7.65 14.52 1.77
C ASN A 62 -7.13 15.12 3.07
N ALA A 63 -6.98 14.31 4.13
CA ALA A 63 -6.41 14.75 5.38
C ALA A 63 -4.95 15.19 5.21
N LEU A 64 -4.13 14.41 4.50
CA LEU A 64 -2.73 14.75 4.23
C LEU A 64 -2.57 16.03 3.40
N LEU A 65 -3.50 16.30 2.47
CA LEU A 65 -3.55 17.56 1.73
C LEU A 65 -3.99 18.72 2.64
N ALA A 66 -5.03 18.52 3.46
CA ALA A 66 -5.55 19.55 4.36
C ALA A 66 -4.54 19.96 5.45
N THR A 67 -3.69 19.03 5.89
CA THR A 67 -2.59 19.31 6.83
C THR A 67 -1.32 19.83 6.13
N GLY A 68 -1.30 19.88 4.80
CA GLY A 68 -0.15 20.32 4.01
C GLY A 68 1.05 19.37 4.02
N GLN A 69 0.85 18.14 4.51
CA GLN A 69 1.88 17.10 4.50
C GLN A 69 2.12 16.56 3.07
N LEU A 70 1.05 16.50 2.28
CA LEU A 70 1.11 16.39 0.83
C LEU A 70 0.62 17.70 0.20
N LYS A 71 1.05 17.97 -1.02
CA LYS A 71 0.70 19.16 -1.79
C LYS A 71 0.25 18.73 -3.18
N SER A 72 -0.88 19.25 -3.62
CA SER A 72 -1.35 19.08 -5.00
C SER A 72 -0.33 19.69 -5.98
N GLY A 73 -0.22 19.07 -7.15
CA GLY A 73 0.71 19.43 -8.22
C GLY A 73 2.16 19.01 -7.97
N GLN A 74 2.43 18.17 -6.96
CA GLN A 74 3.78 17.70 -6.63
C GLN A 74 3.99 16.24 -6.99
N GLU A 75 5.26 15.88 -7.18
CA GLU A 75 5.72 14.52 -7.40
C GLU A 75 6.35 13.92 -6.14
N TYR A 76 6.13 12.63 -5.91
CA TYR A 76 6.57 11.93 -4.71
C TYR A 76 7.17 10.55 -5.00
N ASP A 77 7.88 10.02 -4.00
CA ASP A 77 8.28 8.62 -3.95
C ASP A 77 7.18 7.78 -3.29
N PHE A 78 6.81 6.70 -3.95
CA PHE A 78 5.76 5.78 -3.55
C PHE A 78 6.36 4.44 -3.15
N ASP A 79 5.95 3.92 -2.01
CA ASP A 79 6.30 2.58 -1.54
C ASP A 79 5.04 1.75 -1.35
N PHE A 80 5.10 0.48 -1.72
CA PHE A 80 4.01 -0.47 -1.47
C PHE A 80 4.52 -1.78 -0.89
N ASP A 81 3.88 -2.24 0.18
CA ASP A 81 4.16 -3.55 0.78
C ASP A 81 2.90 -4.16 1.42
N HIS A 82 2.99 -5.46 1.71
CA HIS A 82 1.99 -6.24 2.41
C HIS A 82 2.32 -6.23 3.90
N GLN A 83 1.50 -5.55 4.69
CA GLN A 83 1.64 -5.60 6.14
C GLN A 83 0.83 -6.77 6.69
N PHE A 84 1.32 -7.41 7.75
CA PHE A 84 0.59 -8.46 8.44
C PHE A 84 0.31 -8.03 9.87
N ILE A 85 -0.97 -8.07 10.23
CA ILE A 85 -1.46 -7.58 11.53
C ILE A 85 -2.04 -8.77 12.26
N GLU A 86 -1.32 -9.25 13.29
CA GLU A 86 -1.79 -10.30 14.17
C GLU A 86 -2.94 -9.78 15.04
N THR A 87 -4.02 -10.56 15.12
CA THR A 87 -5.16 -10.23 15.96
C THR A 87 -6.08 -11.43 16.18
N GLU A 88 -6.81 -11.41 17.29
CA GLU A 88 -7.79 -12.43 17.66
C GLU A 88 -9.24 -11.96 17.42
N LYS A 89 -9.47 -11.06 16.45
CA LYS A 89 -10.84 -10.65 16.09
C LYS A 89 -11.60 -11.83 15.52
N TYR A 90 -12.92 -11.82 15.71
CA TYR A 90 -13.79 -12.95 15.35
C TYR A 90 -13.66 -13.36 13.87
N ASP A 91 -13.39 -12.39 12.99
CA ASP A 91 -13.29 -12.54 11.54
C ASP A 91 -11.85 -12.80 11.06
N ALA A 92 -10.86 -12.72 11.94
CA ALA A 92 -9.47 -12.97 11.61
C ALA A 92 -9.27 -14.40 11.06
N LYS A 93 -8.40 -14.55 10.06
CA LYS A 93 -8.13 -15.83 9.39
C LYS A 93 -6.66 -16.23 9.55
N PRO A 94 -6.35 -17.54 9.49
CA PRO A 94 -4.97 -18.00 9.53
C PRO A 94 -4.16 -17.42 8.37
N THR A 95 -3.02 -16.83 8.68
CA THR A 95 -2.04 -16.34 7.70
C THR A 95 -1.02 -17.42 7.36
N TYR A 96 -0.34 -17.28 6.21
CA TYR A 96 0.79 -18.16 5.89
C TYR A 96 1.96 -18.01 6.88
N LYS A 97 2.02 -16.88 7.60
CA LYS A 97 2.99 -16.61 8.67
C LYS A 97 2.64 -17.31 9.99
N LYS A 98 1.63 -18.18 10.01
CA LYS A 98 1.22 -19.06 11.13
C LYS A 98 0.64 -18.31 12.34
N PHE A 99 -0.06 -17.20 12.10
CA PHE A 99 -0.88 -16.51 13.12
C PHE A 99 -2.24 -16.10 12.56
N LEU A 100 -3.21 -15.81 13.43
CA LEU A 100 -4.51 -15.26 13.04
C LEU A 100 -4.38 -13.76 12.80
N GLY A 101 -4.88 -13.27 11.66
CA GLY A 101 -4.78 -11.84 11.39
C GLY A 101 -5.27 -11.40 10.02
N TYR A 102 -4.80 -10.22 9.64
CA TYR A 102 -5.05 -9.58 8.35
C TYR A 102 -3.75 -9.37 7.59
N SER A 103 -3.86 -9.19 6.27
CA SER A 103 -2.72 -8.97 5.38
C SER A 103 -2.92 -7.76 4.43
N PRO A 104 -3.22 -6.56 4.95
CA PRO A 104 -3.53 -5.41 4.10
C PRO A 104 -2.39 -5.06 3.14
N GLY A 105 -2.76 -4.55 1.96
CA GLY A 105 -1.84 -3.85 1.07
C GLY A 105 -1.75 -2.40 1.53
N VAL A 106 -0.54 -1.92 1.78
CA VAL A 106 -0.29 -0.59 2.33
C VAL A 106 0.62 0.18 1.38
N ALA A 107 0.15 1.34 0.96
CA ALA A 107 0.91 2.32 0.20
C ALA A 107 1.32 3.49 1.08
N VAL A 108 2.57 3.93 0.97
CA VAL A 108 3.09 5.09 1.70
C VAL A 108 3.83 6.06 0.79
N ILE A 109 3.83 7.34 1.17
CA ILE A 109 4.65 8.42 0.63
C ILE A 109 5.31 9.11 1.82
N ASN A 110 6.65 9.17 1.88
CA ASN A 110 7.39 9.80 2.99
C ASN A 110 6.87 9.35 4.38
N ASP A 111 6.74 8.03 4.59
CA ASP A 111 6.18 7.39 5.79
C ASP A 111 4.71 7.69 6.09
N MET A 112 4.02 8.45 5.25
CA MET A 112 2.59 8.71 5.36
C MET A 112 1.82 7.66 4.58
N ILE A 113 0.86 7.02 5.24
CA ILE A 113 -0.04 6.09 4.58
C ILE A 113 -0.93 6.88 3.61
N VAL A 114 -0.96 6.47 2.35
CA VAL A 114 -1.80 7.05 1.30
C VAL A 114 -2.82 6.08 0.71
N GLY A 115 -2.74 4.81 1.09
CA GLY A 115 -3.75 3.81 0.76
C GLY A 115 -3.60 2.55 1.60
N ILE A 116 -4.73 2.00 2.06
CA ILE A 116 -4.81 0.71 2.75
C ILE A 116 -5.99 -0.06 2.17
N GLU A 117 -5.74 -1.25 1.67
CA GLU A 117 -6.81 -2.18 1.28
C GLU A 117 -6.65 -3.50 2.01
N ASN A 118 -7.69 -3.91 2.72
CA ASN A 118 -7.63 -5.05 3.62
C ASN A 118 -7.86 -6.37 2.89
N ARG A 119 -7.07 -7.37 3.28
CA ARG A 119 -7.20 -8.76 2.85
C ARG A 119 -7.32 -9.65 4.06
N GLY A 120 -8.25 -10.59 4.03
CA GLY A 120 -8.32 -11.65 5.02
C GLY A 120 -7.00 -12.41 5.09
N GLY A 121 -6.60 -12.86 6.29
CA GLY A 121 -5.29 -13.49 6.50
C GLY A 121 -5.02 -14.72 5.62
N ASN A 122 -6.06 -15.44 5.20
CA ASN A 122 -5.96 -16.62 4.35
C ASN A 122 -5.79 -16.30 2.85
N THR A 123 -5.77 -15.03 2.46
CA THR A 123 -5.67 -14.57 1.08
C THR A 123 -4.23 -14.65 0.57
N ASN A 124 -4.05 -15.01 -0.70
CA ASN A 124 -2.73 -14.96 -1.33
C ASN A 124 -2.24 -13.50 -1.40
N VAL A 125 -0.96 -13.26 -1.14
CA VAL A 125 -0.38 -11.90 -1.18
C VAL A 125 -0.58 -11.23 -2.54
N ARG A 126 -0.46 -11.93 -3.67
CA ARG A 126 -0.65 -11.32 -5.00
C ARG A 126 -2.11 -11.11 -5.39
N PHE A 127 -3.06 -11.57 -4.56
CA PHE A 127 -4.48 -11.49 -4.88
C PHE A 127 -4.95 -10.03 -5.00
N ASN A 128 -5.52 -9.68 -6.15
CA ASN A 128 -6.00 -8.35 -6.52
C ASN A 128 -4.97 -7.22 -6.36
N GLN A 129 -3.67 -7.53 -6.37
CA GLN A 129 -2.64 -6.52 -6.12
C GLN A 129 -2.63 -5.45 -7.22
N LYS A 130 -2.83 -5.84 -8.48
CA LYS A 130 -2.88 -4.93 -9.63
C LYS A 130 -4.00 -3.91 -9.44
N GLU A 131 -5.19 -4.40 -9.15
CA GLU A 131 -6.38 -3.58 -8.97
C GLU A 131 -6.27 -2.70 -7.72
N THR A 132 -5.60 -3.17 -6.66
CA THR A 132 -5.28 -2.35 -5.48
C THR A 132 -4.39 -1.17 -5.85
N LEU A 133 -3.29 -1.44 -6.55
CA LEU A 133 -2.37 -0.39 -6.96
C LEU A 133 -3.05 0.58 -7.92
N GLU A 134 -3.80 0.09 -8.91
CA GLU A 134 -4.54 0.94 -9.85
C GLU A 134 -5.52 1.87 -9.13
N ARG A 135 -6.28 1.38 -8.13
CA ARG A 135 -7.16 2.24 -7.32
C ARG A 135 -6.39 3.28 -6.53
N ILE A 136 -5.24 2.91 -5.97
CA ILE A 136 -4.40 3.84 -5.20
C ILE A 136 -3.82 4.92 -6.12
N PHE A 137 -3.19 4.56 -7.23
CA PHE A 137 -2.64 5.51 -8.20
C PHE A 137 -3.71 6.46 -8.72
N LYS A 138 -4.86 5.94 -9.18
CA LYS A 138 -5.96 6.79 -9.67
C LYS A 138 -6.48 7.76 -8.61
N ARG A 139 -6.51 7.35 -7.33
CA ARG A 139 -6.91 8.23 -6.23
C ARG A 139 -5.90 9.36 -6.01
N LEU A 140 -4.61 9.05 -6.09
CA LEU A 140 -3.54 10.04 -5.98
C LEU A 140 -3.59 11.03 -7.16
N GLU A 141 -3.72 10.53 -8.38
CA GLU A 141 -3.84 11.34 -9.60
C GLU A 141 -5.07 12.25 -9.57
N ALA A 142 -6.22 11.73 -9.13
CA ALA A 142 -7.44 12.52 -8.95
C ALA A 142 -7.29 13.63 -7.89
N SER A 143 -6.30 13.49 -7.00
CA SER A 143 -5.94 14.47 -5.97
C SER A 143 -4.74 15.34 -6.39
N GLU A 144 -4.33 15.27 -7.66
CA GLU A 144 -3.17 15.95 -8.25
C GLU A 144 -1.85 15.61 -7.53
N ILE A 145 -1.73 14.38 -7.01
CA ILE A 145 -0.51 13.84 -6.43
C ILE A 145 0.09 12.87 -7.44
N TYR A 146 1.30 13.16 -7.91
CA TYR A 146 1.98 12.38 -8.94
C TYR A 146 3.12 11.56 -8.35
N ILE A 147 3.45 10.43 -8.98
CA ILE A 147 4.52 9.54 -8.51
C ILE A 147 5.73 9.61 -9.44
N SER A 148 6.86 10.07 -8.90
CA SER A 148 8.14 10.10 -9.62
C SER A 148 8.80 8.72 -9.58
N ARG A 149 8.90 8.12 -8.40
CA ARG A 149 9.55 6.82 -8.19
C ARG A 149 8.63 5.89 -7.42
N ALA A 150 8.41 4.68 -7.93
CA ALA A 150 7.71 3.63 -7.19
C ALA A 150 8.68 2.53 -6.73
N ARG A 151 8.57 2.07 -5.49
CA ARG A 151 9.42 0.99 -4.94
C ARG A 151 8.55 -0.13 -4.37
N MET A 152 8.89 -1.36 -4.73
CA MET A 152 8.18 -2.55 -4.26
C MET A 152 9.11 -3.75 -4.11
N ASP A 153 8.67 -4.71 -3.30
CA ASP A 153 9.37 -5.96 -3.08
C ASP A 153 9.14 -6.98 -4.22
N CYS A 154 9.74 -8.16 -4.08
CA CYS A 154 9.61 -9.23 -5.08
C CYS A 154 8.25 -9.92 -5.11
N GLY A 155 7.42 -9.72 -4.08
CA GLY A 155 6.00 -10.08 -4.11
C GLY A 155 5.29 -9.46 -5.32
N SER A 156 5.73 -8.26 -5.72
CA SER A 156 5.16 -7.44 -6.80
C SER A 156 5.79 -7.68 -8.18
N CYS A 157 6.77 -8.58 -8.28
CA CYS A 157 7.49 -8.86 -9.52
C CYS A 157 6.71 -9.81 -10.44
N SER A 158 5.78 -9.24 -11.22
CA SER A 158 5.03 -9.88 -12.31
C SER A 158 4.73 -8.88 -13.42
N GLU A 159 4.68 -9.33 -14.68
CA GLU A 159 4.41 -8.51 -15.88
C GLU A 159 3.22 -7.57 -15.69
N GLU A 160 2.06 -8.10 -15.29
CA GLU A 160 0.84 -7.29 -15.11
C GLU A 160 0.95 -6.17 -14.07
N ILE A 161 1.82 -6.34 -13.06
CA ILE A 161 2.07 -5.32 -12.03
C ILE A 161 3.09 -4.31 -12.54
N VAL A 162 4.14 -4.77 -13.23
CA VAL A 162 5.16 -3.90 -13.84
C VAL A 162 4.49 -2.96 -14.85
N ASP A 163 3.67 -3.48 -15.76
CA ASP A 163 2.96 -2.67 -16.76
C ASP A 163 2.05 -1.61 -16.11
N MET A 164 1.35 -1.98 -15.04
CA MET A 164 0.47 -1.06 -14.31
C MET A 164 1.29 0.00 -13.56
N VAL A 165 2.39 -0.35 -12.91
CA VAL A 165 3.26 0.61 -12.22
C VAL A 165 3.92 1.57 -13.22
N GLU A 166 4.42 1.05 -14.35
CA GLU A 166 5.04 1.84 -15.41
C GLU A 166 4.08 2.90 -15.96
N ALA A 167 2.79 2.59 -16.09
CA ALA A 167 1.78 3.54 -16.56
C ALA A 167 1.52 4.72 -15.60
N HIS A 168 1.88 4.57 -14.31
CA HIS A 168 1.52 5.52 -13.24
C HIS A 168 2.72 6.17 -12.53
N CYS A 169 3.96 5.91 -12.97
CA CYS A 169 5.15 6.55 -12.42
C CYS A 169 6.25 6.76 -13.46
N ARG A 170 7.18 7.67 -13.19
CA ARG A 170 8.30 7.96 -14.11
C ARG A 170 9.41 6.89 -14.05
N HIS A 171 9.70 6.40 -12.85
CA HIS A 171 10.71 5.38 -12.59
C HIS A 171 10.18 4.39 -11.55
N PHE A 172 10.63 3.14 -11.63
CA PHE A 172 10.30 2.16 -10.60
C PHE A 172 11.50 1.28 -10.24
N TYR A 173 11.44 0.76 -9.02
CA TYR A 173 12.29 -0.32 -8.54
C TYR A 173 11.38 -1.43 -7.99
N ILE A 174 11.35 -2.56 -8.68
CA ILE A 174 10.66 -3.76 -8.21
C ILE A 174 11.72 -4.85 -8.13
N ARG A 175 11.90 -5.41 -6.93
CA ARG A 175 12.92 -6.44 -6.73
C ARG A 175 12.56 -7.68 -7.56
N ALA A 176 13.45 -8.12 -8.45
CA ALA A 176 13.22 -9.31 -9.26
C ALA A 176 13.06 -10.57 -8.39
N ASN A 177 12.17 -11.48 -8.79
CA ASN A 177 12.11 -12.83 -8.23
C ASN A 177 13.34 -13.63 -8.68
N ARG A 178 13.90 -14.44 -7.77
CA ARG A 178 14.98 -15.36 -8.12
C ARG A 178 14.40 -16.52 -8.93
N CYS A 179 14.71 -16.59 -10.23
CA CYS A 179 14.37 -17.72 -11.08
C CYS A 179 15.55 -18.12 -11.97
N SER A 180 15.59 -19.39 -12.36
CA SER A 180 16.72 -19.96 -13.13
C SER A 180 16.95 -19.24 -14.46
N SER A 181 15.88 -18.90 -15.18
CA SER A 181 15.96 -18.19 -16.46
C SER A 181 16.56 -16.78 -16.32
N PHE A 182 16.27 -16.09 -15.23
CA PHE A 182 16.88 -14.80 -14.93
C PHE A 182 18.38 -14.95 -14.61
N TYR A 183 18.77 -16.01 -13.89
CA TYR A 183 20.17 -16.29 -13.62
C TYR A 183 20.97 -16.60 -14.89
N ASP A 184 20.42 -17.40 -15.81
CA ASP A 184 21.09 -17.71 -17.08
C ASP A 184 21.40 -16.43 -17.87
N SER A 185 20.42 -15.52 -17.91
CA SER A 185 20.58 -14.21 -18.56
C SER A 185 21.61 -13.34 -17.83
N MET A 186 21.59 -13.35 -16.49
CA MET A 186 22.54 -12.60 -15.65
C MET A 186 23.98 -13.10 -15.81
N PHE A 187 24.20 -14.41 -15.85
CA PHE A 187 25.53 -15.02 -16.01
C PHE A 187 26.13 -14.79 -17.39
N ALA A 188 25.30 -14.58 -18.42
CA ALA A 188 25.76 -14.21 -19.75
C ALA A 188 26.28 -12.75 -19.83
N LEU A 189 26.01 -11.93 -18.82
CA LEU A 189 26.43 -10.53 -18.83
C LEU A 189 27.92 -10.37 -18.53
N THR A 190 28.56 -9.54 -19.34
CA THR A 190 29.95 -9.12 -19.17
C THR A 190 30.00 -7.62 -18.90
N GLY A 191 31.15 -7.12 -18.44
CA GLY A 191 31.35 -5.68 -18.21
C GLY A 191 30.61 -5.11 -16.99
N TRP A 192 30.43 -5.93 -15.95
CA TRP A 192 29.92 -5.48 -14.65
C TRP A 192 30.74 -4.31 -14.12
N LYS A 193 30.05 -3.30 -13.59
CA LYS A 193 30.67 -2.10 -13.03
C LYS A 193 30.49 -2.09 -11.53
N THR A 194 31.61 -2.06 -10.81
CA THR A 194 31.63 -1.80 -9.38
C THR A 194 31.23 -0.35 -9.11
N VAL A 195 30.27 -0.16 -8.22
CA VAL A 195 29.83 1.14 -7.74
C VAL A 195 29.68 1.11 -6.23
N GLU A 196 29.85 2.24 -5.59
CA GLU A 196 29.55 2.39 -4.16
C GLU A 196 28.22 3.14 -4.01
N ILE A 197 27.27 2.52 -3.32
CA ILE A 197 25.97 3.13 -2.99
C ILE A 197 25.80 3.06 -1.47
N ASN A 198 25.67 4.23 -0.83
CA ASN A 198 25.53 4.35 0.62
C ASN A 198 26.65 3.64 1.42
N GLY A 199 27.89 3.67 0.93
CA GLY A 199 29.03 3.02 1.60
C GLY A 199 29.09 1.50 1.44
N ILE A 200 28.23 0.93 0.58
CA ILE A 200 28.23 -0.50 0.25
C ILE A 200 28.61 -0.64 -1.22
N GLU A 201 29.54 -1.56 -1.50
CA GLU A 201 29.96 -1.89 -2.86
C GLU A 201 28.92 -2.80 -3.54
N PHE A 202 28.52 -2.44 -4.75
CA PHE A 202 27.60 -3.19 -5.61
C PHE A 202 28.19 -3.38 -7.00
N GLU A 203 27.79 -4.45 -7.68
CA GLU A 203 28.06 -4.63 -9.11
C GLU A 203 26.79 -4.37 -9.92
N LEU A 204 26.89 -3.48 -10.91
CA LEU A 204 25.78 -3.11 -11.77
C LEU A 204 25.98 -3.60 -13.20
N ASN A 205 24.88 -4.05 -13.80
CA ASN A 205 24.78 -4.30 -15.23
C ASN A 205 23.33 -4.05 -15.69
N SER A 206 23.10 -4.00 -16.99
CA SER A 206 21.78 -3.73 -17.57
C SER A 206 21.51 -4.62 -18.78
N ILE A 207 20.28 -5.08 -18.91
CA ILE A 207 19.80 -5.81 -20.08
C ILE A 207 18.59 -5.12 -20.68
N LEU A 208 18.51 -5.12 -22.00
CA LEU A 208 17.29 -4.77 -22.72
C LEU A 208 16.43 -6.03 -22.85
N VAL A 209 15.18 -5.94 -22.42
CA VAL A 209 14.22 -7.04 -22.48
C VAL A 209 13.04 -6.56 -23.32
N GLU A 210 12.78 -7.20 -24.45
CA GLU A 210 11.68 -6.82 -25.35
C GLU A 210 10.30 -7.20 -24.80
N LYS A 211 10.22 -8.24 -23.97
CA LYS A 211 9.01 -8.67 -23.25
C LYS A 211 9.39 -9.33 -21.93
N TRP A 212 8.73 -8.91 -20.86
CA TRP A 212 8.75 -9.64 -19.60
C TRP A 212 8.09 -11.01 -19.82
N LYS A 213 8.74 -12.09 -19.38
CA LYS A 213 8.21 -13.46 -19.38
C LYS A 213 8.31 -14.05 -17.98
#